data_AF-A0A7G6YLJ3-F1
#
_entry.id   AF-A0A7G6YLJ3-F1
#
_cell.length_a   1.000
_cell.length_b   1.000
_cell.length_c   1.000
_cell.angle_alpha   90.00
_cell.angle_beta   90.00
_cell.angle_gamma   90.00
#
_symmetry.space_group_name_H-M   'P 1'
#
loop_
_entity.id
_entity.type
_entity.pdbx_description
1 polymer ?
#
loop_
_entity_poly.entity_id
_entity_poly.type
_entity_poly.pdbx_seq_one_letter_code
_entity_poly.pdbx_strand_id
1 'polypeptide(L)'
;MKKPLLFLTLAFLPFVTKAQSAVAIGRLIGSGVVLATRTKSKAAHKADKAAATTTHFKAGSQSIPQKRTPPNQVQGKAKEDIQTLESFLTSCQQAYARPEEKTICLTPDFARTLIQNIHKVQPTWNVQPYKLELAFYEQEQQRRQQPPVAGEVGQ
;
A
#
# COMPACT_ATOMS: atom_id res chain seq x y z
N MET A 1 -6.45 -55.33 -8.61
CA MET A 1 -6.20 -54.50 -9.83
C MET A 1 -5.13 -53.47 -9.48
N LYS A 2 -3.97 -53.52 -10.12
CA LYS A 2 -2.79 -52.68 -9.85
C LYS A 2 -2.56 -51.76 -11.05
N LYS A 3 -2.42 -50.45 -10.84
CA LYS A 3 -1.80 -49.52 -11.80
C LYS A 3 -0.99 -48.42 -11.06
N PRO A 4 0.09 -47.91 -11.68
CA PRO A 4 1.32 -47.56 -10.98
C PRO A 4 1.59 -46.06 -10.86
N LEU A 5 2.52 -45.78 -9.94
CA LEU A 5 3.25 -44.54 -9.70
C LEU A 5 4.13 -44.14 -10.91
N LEU A 6 4.52 -42.86 -10.93
CA LEU A 6 5.77 -42.29 -11.49
C LEU A 6 5.72 -41.80 -12.95
N PHE A 7 5.83 -40.48 -13.16
CA PHE A 7 6.82 -39.85 -14.08
C PHE A 7 6.94 -38.35 -13.78
N LEU A 8 8.08 -38.01 -13.19
CA LEU A 8 8.63 -36.67 -12.99
C LEU A 8 9.46 -36.36 -14.24
N THR A 9 9.13 -35.32 -15.01
CA THR A 9 9.95 -34.89 -16.14
C THR A 9 10.14 -33.38 -16.16
N LEU A 10 11.41 -33.02 -16.03
CA LEU A 10 12.08 -31.73 -16.07
C LEU A 10 12.01 -31.14 -17.49
N ALA A 11 11.76 -29.83 -17.62
CA ALA A 11 12.07 -29.09 -18.85
C ALA A 11 12.74 -27.75 -18.54
N PHE A 12 14.00 -27.67 -18.97
CA PHE A 12 14.92 -26.54 -19.04
C PHE A 12 14.35 -25.35 -19.83
N LEU A 13 14.67 -24.12 -19.40
CA LEU A 13 14.79 -22.94 -20.26
C LEU A 13 15.88 -22.00 -19.70
N PRO A 14 17.06 -21.89 -20.34
CA PRO A 14 18.01 -20.82 -20.12
C PRO A 14 17.92 -19.80 -21.26
N PHE A 15 17.72 -18.51 -20.99
CA PHE A 15 18.17 -17.47 -21.93
C PHE A 15 18.71 -16.22 -21.24
N VAL A 16 19.89 -15.86 -21.74
CA VAL A 16 20.88 -14.86 -21.33
C VAL A 16 20.41 -13.45 -21.65
N THR A 17 20.78 -12.44 -20.84
CA THR A 17 21.27 -11.17 -21.43
C THR A 17 22.36 -10.55 -20.56
N LYS A 18 23.52 -10.34 -21.20
CA LYS A 18 24.73 -9.73 -20.66
C LYS A 18 24.53 -8.21 -20.56
N ALA A 19 24.73 -7.62 -19.39
CA ALA A 19 25.04 -6.20 -19.29
C ALA A 19 26.56 -6.04 -19.35
N GLN A 20 27.03 -5.36 -20.41
CA GLN A 20 28.43 -5.17 -20.72
C GLN A 20 29.09 -4.17 -19.75
N SER A 21 30.35 -4.48 -19.42
CA SER A 21 31.29 -3.70 -18.65
C SER A 21 31.66 -2.38 -19.32
N ALA A 22 31.88 -1.33 -18.53
CA ALA A 22 32.82 -0.27 -18.88
C ALA A 22 33.58 0.17 -17.61
N VAL A 23 34.62 -0.59 -17.27
CA VAL A 23 35.69 -0.09 -16.40
C VAL A 23 36.56 0.81 -17.27
N ALA A 24 36.30 2.11 -17.23
CA ALA A 24 37.16 3.10 -17.86
C ALA A 24 38.34 3.41 -16.93
N ILE A 25 39.45 2.71 -17.17
CA ILE A 25 40.77 3.12 -16.70
C ILE A 25 41.21 4.28 -17.61
N GLY A 26 41.06 5.51 -17.13
CA GLY A 26 41.51 6.73 -17.82
C GLY A 26 42.49 7.48 -16.94
N ARG A 27 43.79 7.35 -17.24
CA ARG A 27 44.88 8.14 -16.68
C ARG A 27 44.63 9.63 -16.96
N LEU A 28 44.50 10.46 -15.92
CA LEU A 28 44.60 11.92 -16.06
C LEU A 28 46.05 12.34 -15.81
N ILE A 29 46.77 12.51 -16.92
CA ILE A 29 47.98 13.32 -17.00
C ILE A 29 47.53 14.72 -17.42
N GLY A 30 48.04 15.74 -16.73
CA GLY A 30 48.37 17.01 -17.37
C GLY A 30 47.28 18.06 -17.43
N SER A 31 47.49 19.10 -16.63
CA SER A 31 46.86 20.42 -16.68
C SER A 31 46.69 20.96 -18.10
N GLY A 32 45.50 21.49 -18.43
CA GLY A 32 45.23 22.17 -19.69
C GLY A 32 43.88 22.89 -19.67
N VAL A 33 43.92 24.19 -19.93
CA VAL A 33 42.83 25.18 -19.86
C VAL A 33 41.69 24.91 -20.87
N VAL A 34 40.46 25.41 -20.59
CA VAL A 34 39.59 26.24 -21.48
C VAL A 34 38.08 26.11 -21.17
N LEU A 35 37.49 27.29 -20.88
CA LEU A 35 36.13 27.82 -21.09
C LEU A 35 34.88 26.92 -21.27
N ALA A 36 33.91 27.18 -20.40
CA ALA A 36 32.51 27.53 -20.66
C ALA A 36 31.75 26.84 -21.82
N THR A 37 30.84 25.94 -21.43
CA THR A 37 29.53 25.83 -22.10
C THR A 37 28.43 25.84 -21.05
N ARG A 38 27.55 26.85 -21.12
CA ARG A 38 26.28 26.90 -20.38
C ARG A 38 25.43 25.71 -20.81
N THR A 39 25.42 24.65 -20.02
CA THR A 39 24.42 23.59 -20.15
C THR A 39 23.09 24.15 -19.68
N LYS A 40 22.18 24.39 -20.65
CA LYS A 40 20.74 24.46 -20.38
C LYS A 40 20.37 23.19 -19.64
N SER A 41 20.25 23.28 -18.31
CA SER A 41 19.52 22.31 -17.53
C SER A 41 18.08 22.37 -18.03
N LYS A 42 17.73 21.46 -18.96
CA LYS A 42 16.36 20.99 -19.08
C LYS A 42 16.04 20.38 -17.72
N ALA A 43 15.56 21.22 -16.80
CA ALA A 43 14.74 20.79 -15.70
C ALA A 43 13.51 20.15 -16.35
N ALA A 44 13.65 18.87 -16.69
CA ALA A 44 12.53 17.98 -16.82
C ALA A 44 11.90 17.97 -15.44
N HIS A 45 10.98 18.91 -15.19
CA HIS A 45 9.88 18.68 -14.29
C HIS A 45 9.13 17.48 -14.86
N LYS A 46 9.65 16.27 -14.56
CA LYS A 46 8.79 15.13 -14.35
C LYS A 46 7.91 15.59 -13.20
N ALA A 47 6.72 16.10 -13.53
CA ALA A 47 5.65 16.22 -12.56
C ALA A 47 5.58 14.84 -11.91
N ASP A 48 5.99 14.77 -10.64
CA ASP A 48 5.91 13.58 -9.85
C ASP A 48 4.48 13.07 -10.00
N LYS A 49 4.35 11.91 -10.66
CA LYS A 49 3.18 11.07 -10.46
C LYS A 49 3.24 10.71 -8.99
N ALA A 50 2.65 11.53 -8.12
CA ALA A 50 2.40 11.09 -6.77
C ALA A 50 1.46 9.88 -6.94
N ALA A 51 2.05 8.71 -6.72
CA ALA A 51 1.33 7.46 -6.68
C ALA A 51 0.58 7.42 -5.36
N ALA A 52 -0.48 6.61 -5.27
CA ALA A 52 -1.15 6.34 -4.01
C ALA A 52 -0.11 6.11 -2.90
N THR A 53 -0.18 6.90 -1.84
CA THR A 53 0.81 6.88 -0.77
C THR A 53 0.31 5.98 0.34
N THR A 54 1.15 5.03 0.77
CA THR A 54 0.85 4.17 1.92
C THR A 54 1.72 4.60 3.09
N THR A 55 1.13 5.33 4.03
CA THR A 55 1.74 5.66 5.32
C THR A 55 1.39 4.56 6.34
N HIS A 56 1.91 4.65 7.55
CA HIS A 56 1.55 3.75 8.65
C HIS A 56 1.30 4.57 9.91
N PHE A 57 0.29 4.19 10.68
CA PHE A 57 0.10 4.70 12.04
C PHE A 57 0.36 3.59 13.07
N LYS A 58 0.64 4.00 14.31
CA LYS A 58 0.90 3.08 15.42
C LYS A 58 -0.34 2.91 16.29
N ALA A 59 -0.67 1.68 16.61
CA ALA A 59 -1.69 1.30 17.56
C ALA A 59 -1.09 0.31 18.57
N GLY A 60 -0.62 0.81 19.71
CA GLY A 60 0.21 0.02 20.63
C GLY A 60 1.50 -0.46 19.93
N SER A 61 1.73 -1.77 19.92
CA SER A 61 2.86 -2.40 19.22
C SER A 61 2.61 -2.65 17.73
N GLN A 62 1.37 -2.47 17.25
CA GLN A 62 1.00 -2.75 15.87
C GLN A 62 1.25 -1.54 14.96
N SER A 63 1.66 -1.82 13.72
CA SER A 63 1.85 -0.83 12.67
C SER A 63 0.79 -1.07 11.60
N ILE A 64 -0.18 -0.17 11.49
CA ILE A 64 -1.34 -0.34 10.60
C ILE A 64 -1.10 0.47 9.33
N PRO A 65 -1.16 -0.14 8.13
CA PRO A 65 -0.98 0.57 6.88
C PRO A 65 -2.19 1.46 6.58
N GLN A 66 -1.92 2.67 6.11
CA GLN A 66 -2.93 3.63 5.70
C GLN A 66 -2.62 4.10 4.28
N LYS A 67 -3.43 3.65 3.32
CA LYS A 67 -3.29 4.06 1.92
C LYS A 67 -4.25 5.18 1.60
N ARG A 68 -3.75 6.30 1.08
CA ARG A 68 -4.56 7.42 0.59
C ARG A 68 -4.03 7.90 -0.76
N THR A 69 -4.95 8.32 -1.62
CA THR A 69 -4.67 8.76 -2.97
C THR A 69 -5.26 10.15 -3.16
N PRO A 70 -4.46 11.16 -3.53
CA PRO A 70 -4.99 12.47 -3.87
C PRO A 70 -6.14 12.37 -4.90
N PRO A 71 -7.26 13.12 -4.75
CA PRO A 71 -8.43 12.95 -5.61
C PRO A 71 -8.17 13.13 -7.11
N ASN A 72 -7.17 13.94 -7.46
CA ASN A 72 -6.71 14.18 -8.83
C ASN A 72 -5.85 13.03 -9.41
N GLN A 73 -5.46 12.05 -8.59
CA GLN A 73 -4.58 10.93 -8.96
C GLN A 73 -5.29 9.58 -8.92
N VAL A 74 -6.50 9.52 -8.36
CA VAL A 74 -7.35 8.33 -8.50
C VAL A 74 -7.84 8.25 -9.95
N GLN A 75 -7.42 7.20 -10.65
CA GLN A 75 -7.73 6.96 -12.05
C GLN A 75 -8.27 5.54 -12.23
N GLY A 76 -9.03 5.34 -13.31
CA GLY A 76 -9.57 4.05 -13.70
C GLY A 76 -11.05 3.86 -13.36
N LYS A 77 -11.54 2.66 -13.64
CA LYS A 77 -12.96 2.30 -13.55
C LYS A 77 -13.49 2.28 -12.12
N ALA A 78 -12.59 2.09 -11.14
CA ALA A 78 -12.94 2.03 -9.73
C ALA A 78 -12.81 3.38 -9.00
N LYS A 79 -12.68 4.50 -9.72
CA LYS A 79 -12.30 5.80 -9.13
C LYS A 79 -13.24 6.22 -8.00
N GLU A 80 -14.54 6.18 -8.26
CA GLU A 80 -15.56 6.60 -7.29
C GLU A 80 -15.55 5.69 -6.06
N ASP A 81 -15.44 4.37 -6.25
CA ASP A 81 -15.34 3.42 -5.14
C ASP A 81 -14.08 3.64 -4.29
N ILE A 82 -12.93 3.89 -4.93
CA ILE A 82 -11.67 4.17 -4.23
C ILE A 82 -11.81 5.45 -3.40
N GLN A 83 -12.35 6.53 -3.99
CA GLN A 83 -12.54 7.79 -3.27
C GLN A 83 -13.52 7.66 -2.11
N THR A 84 -14.61 6.91 -2.32
CA THR A 84 -15.62 6.64 -1.29
C THR A 84 -15.05 5.80 -0.16
N LEU A 85 -14.28 4.74 -0.48
CA LEU A 85 -13.61 3.89 0.50
C LEU A 85 -12.58 4.67 1.30
N GLU A 86 -11.74 5.47 0.65
CA GLU A 86 -10.72 6.27 1.33
C GLU A 86 -11.33 7.35 2.23
N SER A 87 -12.46 7.94 1.82
CA SER A 87 -13.22 8.88 2.66
C SER A 87 -13.80 8.17 3.88
N PHE A 88 -14.42 7.00 3.69
CA PHE A 88 -14.95 6.17 4.78
C PHE A 88 -13.86 5.80 5.79
N LEU A 89 -12.71 5.30 5.33
CA LEU A 89 -11.60 4.92 6.21
C LEU A 89 -11.00 6.14 6.93
N THR A 90 -11.04 7.32 6.31
CA THR A 90 -10.63 8.57 6.97
C THR A 90 -11.58 8.94 8.10
N SER A 91 -12.90 8.78 7.91
CA SER A 91 -13.88 8.97 9.00
C SER A 91 -13.68 7.95 10.12
N CYS A 92 -13.41 6.68 9.79
CA CYS A 92 -13.08 5.68 10.82
C CYS A 92 -11.81 6.06 11.61
N GLN A 93 -10.78 6.57 10.93
CA GLN A 93 -9.57 7.05 11.62
C GLN A 93 -9.86 8.21 12.58
N GLN A 94 -10.69 9.17 12.15
CA GLN A 94 -11.09 10.30 12.99
C GLN A 94 -11.88 9.86 14.22
N ALA A 95 -12.76 8.87 14.07
CA ALA A 95 -13.48 8.25 15.18
C ALA A 95 -12.54 7.47 16.10
N TYR A 96 -11.60 6.69 15.54
CA TYR A 96 -10.58 5.98 16.32
C TYR A 96 -9.73 6.93 17.17
N ALA A 97 -9.38 8.11 16.66
CA ALA A 97 -8.61 9.11 17.40
C ALA A 97 -9.33 9.66 18.64
N ARG A 98 -10.65 9.45 18.77
CA ARG A 98 -11.47 9.85 19.91
C ARG A 98 -11.67 8.65 20.85
N PRO A 99 -11.04 8.59 22.03
CA PRO A 99 -11.14 7.43 22.92
C PRO A 99 -12.56 7.18 23.47
N GLU A 100 -13.38 8.23 23.55
CA GLU A 100 -14.77 8.18 23.99
C GLU A 100 -15.72 7.54 22.97
N GLU A 101 -15.31 7.51 21.70
CA GLU A 101 -16.13 6.97 20.62
C GLU A 101 -16.13 5.44 20.67
N LYS A 102 -17.32 4.86 20.91
CA LYS A 102 -17.50 3.41 20.93
C LYS A 102 -17.69 2.83 19.53
N THR A 103 -18.11 3.64 18.57
CA THR A 103 -18.36 3.22 17.18
C THR A 103 -17.35 3.86 16.25
N ILE A 104 -16.32 3.10 15.87
CA ILE A 104 -15.25 3.57 15.01
C ILE A 104 -15.69 3.58 13.55
N CYS A 105 -16.30 2.49 13.09
CA CYS A 105 -16.82 2.35 11.74
C CYS A 105 -18.31 2.01 11.79
N LEU A 106 -19.15 2.93 11.29
CA LEU A 106 -20.60 2.78 11.33
C LEU A 106 -21.10 1.60 10.47
N THR A 107 -20.49 1.40 9.30
CA THR A 107 -20.92 0.40 8.30
C THR A 107 -19.71 -0.33 7.67
N PRO A 108 -19.01 -1.20 8.42
CA PRO A 108 -17.83 -1.89 7.89
C PRO A 108 -18.13 -2.77 6.65
N ASP A 109 -19.33 -3.35 6.55
CA ASP A 109 -19.75 -4.14 5.39
C ASP A 109 -19.85 -3.33 4.09
N PHE A 110 -20.18 -2.04 4.19
CA PHE A 110 -20.16 -1.14 3.04
C PHE A 110 -18.73 -1.00 2.49
N ALA A 111 -17.74 -0.80 3.37
CA ALA A 111 -16.34 -0.75 2.97
C ALA A 111 -15.83 -2.09 2.40
N ARG A 112 -16.26 -3.23 2.95
CA ARG A 112 -15.94 -4.56 2.38
C ARG A 112 -16.47 -4.70 0.96
N THR A 113 -17.69 -4.24 0.70
CA THR A 113 -18.31 -4.27 -0.63
C THR A 113 -17.53 -3.40 -1.62
N LEU A 114 -17.13 -2.19 -1.21
CA LEU A 114 -16.28 -1.32 -2.04
C LEU A 114 -14.93 -1.98 -2.36
N ILE A 115 -14.26 -2.57 -1.35
CA ILE A 115 -12.99 -3.29 -1.55
C ILE A 115 -13.14 -4.42 -2.57
N GLN A 116 -14.20 -5.20 -2.48
CA GLN A 116 -14.49 -6.28 -3.42
C GLN A 116 -14.73 -5.74 -4.84
N ASN A 117 -15.52 -4.67 -4.97
CA ASN A 117 -15.79 -4.09 -6.28
C ASN A 117 -14.53 -3.51 -6.91
N ILE A 118 -13.71 -2.77 -6.16
CA ILE A 118 -12.42 -2.23 -6.63
C ILE A 118 -11.53 -3.36 -7.14
N HIS A 119 -11.43 -4.46 -6.39
CA HIS A 119 -10.62 -5.60 -6.82
C HIS A 119 -11.16 -6.24 -8.10
N LYS A 120 -12.49 -6.30 -8.27
CA LYS A 120 -13.13 -6.84 -9.47
C LYS A 120 -12.95 -5.93 -10.70
N VAL A 121 -13.18 -4.63 -10.55
CA VAL A 121 -13.21 -3.68 -11.67
C VAL A 121 -11.83 -3.11 -12.01
N GLN A 122 -10.88 -3.16 -11.07
CA GLN A 122 -9.52 -2.67 -11.21
C GLN A 122 -8.53 -3.56 -10.44
N PRO A 123 -8.30 -4.80 -10.88
CA PRO A 123 -7.52 -5.80 -10.14
C PRO A 123 -6.05 -5.43 -9.92
N THR A 124 -5.50 -4.53 -10.75
CA THR A 124 -4.15 -4.00 -10.59
C THR A 124 -4.02 -3.03 -9.41
N TRP A 125 -5.14 -2.54 -8.86
CA TRP A 125 -5.14 -1.71 -7.66
C TRP A 125 -4.92 -2.57 -6.42
N ASN A 126 -3.79 -2.37 -5.73
CA ASN A 126 -3.53 -3.07 -4.49
C ASN A 126 -4.53 -2.63 -3.39
N VAL A 127 -5.46 -3.52 -3.07
CA VAL A 127 -6.49 -3.32 -2.03
C VAL A 127 -6.07 -3.83 -0.64
N GLN A 128 -4.93 -4.51 -0.51
CA GLN A 128 -4.51 -5.12 0.74
C GLN A 128 -4.38 -4.13 1.90
N PRO A 129 -3.82 -2.90 1.72
CA PRO A 129 -3.77 -1.91 2.78
C PRO A 129 -5.15 -1.57 3.36
N TYR A 130 -6.17 -1.40 2.51
CA TYR A 130 -7.52 -1.07 2.98
C TYR A 130 -8.16 -2.22 3.78
N LYS A 131 -7.90 -3.48 3.38
CA LYS A 131 -8.37 -4.65 4.13
C LYS A 131 -7.77 -4.71 5.53
N LEU A 132 -6.47 -4.47 5.65
CA LEU A 132 -5.76 -4.48 6.93
C LEU A 132 -6.21 -3.32 7.82
N GLU A 133 -6.35 -2.12 7.26
CA GLU A 133 -6.86 -0.94 7.98
C GLU A 133 -8.28 -1.17 8.50
N LEU A 134 -9.19 -1.68 7.65
CA LEU A 134 -10.57 -1.96 8.05
C LEU A 134 -10.65 -3.03 9.14
N ALA A 135 -9.94 -4.15 8.98
CA ALA A 135 -9.94 -5.23 9.97
C ALA A 135 -9.46 -4.75 11.35
N PHE A 136 -8.47 -3.85 11.38
CA PHE A 136 -8.02 -3.21 12.62
C PHE A 136 -9.15 -2.40 13.28
N TYR A 137 -9.84 -1.53 12.53
CA TYR A 137 -10.93 -0.74 13.10
C TYR A 137 -12.10 -1.61 13.60
N GLU A 138 -12.41 -2.70 12.90
CA GLU A 138 -13.44 -3.64 13.36
C GLU A 138 -13.07 -4.32 14.68
N GLN A 139 -11.82 -4.78 14.79
CA GLN A 139 -11.32 -5.39 16.02
C GLN A 139 -11.30 -4.38 17.18
N GLU A 140 -10.84 -3.16 16.94
CA GLU A 140 -10.79 -2.11 17.95
C GLU A 140 -12.20 -1.66 18.38
N GLN A 141 -13.15 -1.59 17.44
CA GLN A 141 -14.54 -1.31 17.75
C GLN A 141 -15.13 -2.39 18.67
N GLN A 142 -14.90 -3.67 18.37
CA GLN A 142 -15.31 -4.77 19.24
C GLN A 142 -14.71 -4.63 20.64
N ARG A 143 -13.42 -4.29 20.74
CA ARG A 143 -12.75 -4.06 22.03
C ARG A 143 -13.38 -2.93 22.84
N ARG A 144 -13.78 -1.82 22.19
CA ARG A 144 -14.41 -0.66 22.87
C ARG A 144 -15.86 -0.92 23.30
N GLN A 145 -16.52 -1.87 22.65
CA GLN A 145 -17.91 -2.25 22.96
C GLN A 145 -18.00 -3.33 24.04
N GLN A 146 -16.90 -4.02 24.35
CA GLN A 146 -16.87 -4.96 25.47
C GLN A 146 -17.12 -4.20 26.78
N PRO A 147 -18.09 -4.63 27.60
CA PRO A 147 -18.27 -4.07 28.92
C PRO A 147 -17.01 -4.31 29.75
N PRO A 148 -16.66 -3.41 30.69
CA PRO A 148 -15.62 -3.71 31.66
C PRO A 148 -16.00 -5.01 32.37
N VAL A 149 -15.07 -5.97 32.38
CA VAL A 149 -15.27 -7.25 33.07
C VAL A 149 -15.60 -6.94 34.52
N ALA A 150 -16.83 -7.24 34.94
CA ALA A 150 -17.25 -7.12 36.32
C ALA A 150 -16.55 -8.21 37.14
N GLY A 151 -15.32 -7.94 37.57
CA GLY A 151 -14.52 -8.81 38.41
C GLY A 151 -14.26 -8.17 39.77
N GLU A 152 -14.86 -8.77 40.80
CA GLU A 152 -14.52 -8.67 42.23
C GLU A 152 -14.70 -7.31 42.93
N VAL A 153 -15.96 -6.97 43.21
CA VAL A 153 -16.28 -6.35 44.50
C VAL A 153 -16.47 -7.50 45.49
N GLY A 154 -15.36 -8.05 45.97
CA GLY A 154 -15.32 -8.92 47.14
C GLY A 154 -14.84 -8.11 48.33
N GLN A 155 -15.79 -7.62 49.14
CA GLN A 155 -15.58 -7.29 50.55
C GLN A 155 -16.70 -7.95 51.35
#